data_AF-A0A1F7QZ85-F1
#
_entry.id   AF-A0A1F7QZ85-F1
#
_cell.length_a   1.000
_cell.length_b   1.000
_cell.length_c   1.000
_cell.angle_alpha   90.00
_cell.angle_beta   90.00
_cell.angle_gamma   90.00
#
_symmetry.space_group_name_H-M   'P 1'
#
loop_
_entity.id
_entity.type
_entity.pdbx_description
1 polymer ?
#
loop_
_entity_poly.entity_id
_entity_poly.type
_entity_poly.pdbx_seq_one_letter_code
_entity_poly.pdbx_strand_id
1 'polypeptide(L)' 'MAQDKESKNKYDKEDMDVWLQSQKNWRAWGSWFSWGSPIGLGIFFVLVAATVWILVQTFK' A
#
# COMPACT_ATOMS: atom_id res chain seq x y z
N MET A 1 -24.40 -32.12 -0.36
CA MET A 1 -24.40 -31.05 -1.38
C MET A 1 -24.92 -29.69 -0.87
N ALA A 2 -25.89 -29.63 0.06
CA ALA A 2 -26.33 -28.36 0.64
C ALA A 2 -25.29 -27.73 1.61
N GLN A 3 -24.64 -28.55 2.44
CA GLN A 3 -23.64 -28.12 3.42
C GLN A 3 -22.37 -27.51 2.78
N ASP A 4 -21.99 -27.98 1.59
CA ASP A 4 -20.82 -27.50 0.83
C ASP A 4 -21.05 -26.10 0.22
N LYS A 5 -22.29 -25.77 -0.14
CA LYS A 5 -22.62 -24.43 -0.63
C LYS A 5 -22.62 -23.40 0.49
N GLU A 6 -23.04 -23.80 1.69
CA GLU A 6 -23.09 -22.91 2.86
C GLU A 6 -21.69 -22.59 3.39
N SER A 7 -20.80 -23.59 3.43
CA SER A 7 -19.39 -23.38 3.77
C SER A 7 -18.69 -22.49 2.73
N LYS A 8 -18.85 -22.76 1.43
CA LYS A 8 -18.27 -21.94 0.35
C LYS A 8 -18.75 -20.48 0.41
N ASN A 9 -20.03 -20.26 0.72
CA ASN A 9 -20.60 -18.91 0.84
C ASN A 9 -20.12 -18.17 2.09
N LYS A 10 -19.70 -18.87 3.15
CA LYS A 10 -19.03 -18.25 4.31
C LYS A 10 -17.60 -17.83 3.96
N TYR A 11 -16.81 -18.71 3.34
CA TYR A 11 -15.44 -18.38 2.93
C TYR A 11 -15.41 -17.19 1.96
N ASP A 12 -16.29 -17.17 0.95
CA ASP A 12 -16.41 -16.04 0.02
C ASP A 12 -16.74 -14.70 0.73
N LYS A 13 -17.52 -14.72 1.82
CA LYS A 13 -17.85 -13.50 2.59
C LYS A 13 -16.69 -13.04 3.46
N GLU A 14 -16.03 -13.97 4.14
CA GLU A 14 -14.88 -13.68 4.99
C GLU A 14 -13.73 -13.10 4.15
N ASP A 15 -13.47 -13.67 2.97
CA ASP A 15 -12.47 -13.17 2.03
C ASP A 15 -12.82 -11.77 1.49
N MET A 16 -14.12 -11.52 1.23
CA MET A 16 -14.59 -10.20 0.80
C MET A 16 -14.45 -9.15 1.89
N ASP A 17 -14.70 -9.50 3.15
CA ASP A 17 -14.56 -8.58 4.28
C ASP A 17 -13.09 -8.20 4.53
N VAL A 18 -12.17 -9.16 4.42
CA VAL A 18 -10.72 -8.93 4.49
C VAL A 18 -10.26 -8.03 3.34
N TRP A 19 -10.78 -8.26 2.13
CA TRP A 19 -10.48 -7.44 0.97
C TRP A 19 -11.01 -6.01 1.12
N LEU A 20 -12.23 -5.83 1.62
CA LEU A 20 -12.82 -4.52 1.90
C LEU A 20 -12.05 -3.74 2.98
N GLN A 21 -11.60 -4.41 4.05
CA GLN A 21 -10.79 -3.79 5.10
C GLN A 21 -9.40 -3.39 4.59
N SER A 22 -8.79 -4.23 3.77
CA SER A 22 -7.51 -3.94 3.11
C SER A 22 -7.63 -2.71 2.19
N GLN A 23 -8.71 -2.59 1.41
CA GLN A 23 -8.94 -1.44 0.54
C GLN A 23 -9.15 -0.12 1.31
N LYS A 24 -9.78 -0.16 2.48
CA LYS A 24 -9.97 1.03 3.33
C LYS A 24 -8.64 1.59 3.82
N ASN A 25 -7.75 0.73 4.31
CA ASN A 25 -6.43 1.14 4.78
C ASN A 25 -5.52 1.58 3.62
N TRP A 26 -5.65 0.95 2.45
CA TRP A 26 -4.91 1.32 1.24
C TRP A 26 -5.35 2.67 0.68
N ARG A 27 -6.66 2.98 0.71
CA ARG A 27 -7.17 4.31 0.37
C ARG A 27 -6.77 5.38 1.39
N ALA A 28 -6.66 5.03 2.67
CA ALA A 28 -6.16 5.94 3.71
C ALA A 28 -4.66 6.28 3.51
N TRP A 29 -3.85 5.31 3.07
CA TRP A 29 -2.48 5.55 2.59
C TRP A 29 -2.44 6.52 1.40
N GLY A 30 -3.33 6.32 0.44
CA GLY A 30 -3.52 7.26 -0.67
C GLY A 30 -4.01 8.64 -0.23
N SER A 31 -4.79 8.74 0.86
CA SER A 31 -5.29 10.01 1.41
C SER A 31 -4.18 10.85 2.04
N TRP A 32 -3.20 10.23 2.72
CA TRP A 32 -2.00 10.92 3.18
C TRP A 32 -1.18 11.48 2.01
N PHE A 33 -1.22 10.81 0.87
CA PHE A 33 -0.56 11.25 -0.37
C PHE A 33 -1.39 12.30 -1.15
N SER A 34 -2.72 12.21 -1.11
CA SER A 34 -3.67 13.00 -1.91
C SER A 34 -4.06 14.35 -1.28
N TRP A 35 -3.78 14.57 0.00
CA TRP A 35 -4.06 15.86 0.68
C TRP A 35 -2.92 16.90 0.62
N GLY A 36 -1.90 16.66 -0.21
CA GLY A 36 -0.83 17.63 -0.43
C GLY A 36 0.27 17.53 0.61
N SER A 37 1.15 16.53 0.47
CA SER A 37 2.44 16.59 1.14
C SER A 37 3.54 16.98 0.13
N PRO A 38 3.74 18.29 -0.16
CA PRO A 38 4.99 18.76 -0.74
C PRO A 38 6.20 18.24 0.03
N ILE A 39 6.03 18.03 1.34
CA ILE A 39 7.03 17.49 2.25
C ILE A 39 7.36 16.03 1.94
N GLY A 40 6.36 15.17 1.73
CA GLY A 40 6.57 13.75 1.43
C GLY A 40 7.29 13.53 0.11
N LEU A 41 6.89 14.26 -0.94
CA LEU A 41 7.59 14.24 -2.23
C LEU A 41 8.98 14.88 -2.13
N GLY A 42 9.13 15.99 -1.41
CA GLY A 42 10.43 16.63 -1.19
C GLY A 42 11.42 15.70 -0.48
N ILE A 43 10.98 15.04 0.59
CA ILE A 43 11.77 14.04 1.32
C ILE A 43 12.12 12.86 0.40
N PHE A 44 11.19 12.39 -0.42
CA PHE A 44 11.46 11.32 -1.39
C PHE A 44 12.56 11.70 -2.38
N PHE A 45 12.47 12.90 -2.98
CA PHE A 45 13.51 13.38 -3.91
C PHE A 45 14.87 13.57 -3.21
N VAL A 46 14.88 14.10 -1.98
CA VAL A 46 16.12 14.27 -1.20
C VAL A 46 16.75 12.91 -0.86
N LEU A 47 15.95 11.92 -0.45
CA LEU A 47 16.45 10.56 -0.21
C LEU A 47 17.01 9.95 -1.49
N VAL A 48 16.29 10.02 -2.61
CA VAL A 48 16.76 9.48 -3.89
C VAL A 48 18.06 10.17 -4.33
N ALA A 49 18.14 11.49 -4.23
CA ALA A 49 19.35 12.24 -4.56
C ALA A 49 20.53 11.85 -3.66
N ALA A 50 20.31 11.68 -2.36
CA ALA A 50 21.32 11.23 -1.42
C ALA A 50 21.78 9.79 -1.72
N THR A 51 20.87 8.89 -2.04
CA THR A 51 21.20 7.51 -2.43
C THR A 51 22.02 7.48 -3.70
N VAL A 52 21.61 8.20 -4.74
CA VAL A 52 22.36 8.29 -6.01
C VAL A 52 23.75 8.89 -5.77
N TRP A 53 23.85 9.94 -4.96
CA TRP A 53 25.12 10.55 -4.58
C TRP A 53 26.07 9.55 -3.92
N ILE A 54 25.59 8.80 -2.93
CA ILE A 54 26.38 7.78 -2.23
C ILE A 54 26.83 6.69 -3.20
N LEU A 55 25.94 6.21 -4.07
CA LEU A 55 26.28 5.20 -5.09
C LEU A 55 27.36 5.72 -6.03
N VAL A 56 27.21 6.93 -6.56
CA VAL A 56 28.23 7.57 -7.41
C VAL A 56 29.56 7.66 -6.68
N GLN A 57 29.56 8.04 -5.40
CA GLN A 57 30.79 8.16 -4.62
C GLN A 57 31.42 6.82 -4.23
N THR A 58 30.62 5.76 -4.19
CA THR A 58 31.08 4.40 -3.86
C THR A 58 31.65 3.69 -5.09
N PHE A 59 31.12 3.98 -6.28
CA PHE A 59 31.56 3.41 -7.55
C PHE A 59 32.50 4.33 -8.36
N LYS A 60 32.85 5.49 -7.81
CA LYS A 60 33.91 6.38 -8.30
C LYS A 60 35.26 5.92 -7.79
#